data_AF-A0A3S1DC99-F1
#
_entry.id   AF-A0A3S1DC99-F1
#
_cell.length_a   1.000
_cell.length_b   1.000
_cell.length_c   1.000
_cell.angle_alpha   90.00
_cell.angle_beta   90.00
_cell.angle_gamma   90.00
#
_symmetry.space_group_name_H-M   'P 1'
#
loop_
_entity.id
_entity.type
_entity.pdbx_description
1 polymer ?
#
loop_
_entity_poly.entity_id
_entity_poly.type
_entity_poly.pdbx_seq_one_letter_code
_entity_poly.pdbx_strand_id
1 'polypeptide(L)'
;MIAKKSLMWLPSLMLTMAMTACGSTTTIKTENGTAEVKKDGSEFTVNSKDGETTTFKSQDDNTFQIESNKNDGSGGKTTVKSSTEIPASFPKDIPLPDDAKTTGSIETNADGKESIIVTIHTDKELSELETMYKQYFKDNNVSNSMQMVQSGAILFSGELEGHMISISGSPSGDAAEGMDLSISWTENEAK
;
A
#
# COMPACT_ATOMS: atom_id res chain seq x y z
N MET A 1 -24.51 23.91 65.18
CA MET A 1 -23.06 23.92 64.87
C MET A 1 -22.64 22.48 64.66
N ILE A 2 -22.70 21.98 63.42
CA ILE A 2 -21.61 21.85 62.43
C ILE A 2 -20.60 20.74 62.80
N ALA A 3 -20.49 19.78 61.85
CA ALA A 3 -19.38 18.86 61.57
C ALA A 3 -19.20 17.65 62.53
N LYS A 4 -18.83 16.45 62.07
CA LYS A 4 -18.33 15.99 60.77
C LYS A 4 -18.52 14.45 60.68
N LYS A 5 -19.08 13.97 59.57
CA LYS A 5 -18.94 12.59 59.11
C LYS A 5 -17.48 12.35 58.71
N SER A 6 -16.90 11.22 59.09
CA SER A 6 -15.77 10.61 58.37
C SER A 6 -15.94 9.11 58.38
N LEU A 7 -16.54 8.62 57.30
CA LEU A 7 -16.70 7.21 56.98
C LEU A 7 -15.43 6.79 56.24
N MET A 8 -14.56 6.06 56.93
CA MET A 8 -13.31 5.55 56.38
C MET A 8 -13.59 4.22 55.68
N TRP A 9 -13.68 4.25 54.35
CA TRP A 9 -13.78 3.05 53.52
C TRP A 9 -12.56 3.01 52.59
N LEU A 10 -11.62 2.12 52.92
CA LEU A 10 -10.62 1.62 51.99
C LEU A 10 -11.18 0.32 51.41
N PRO A 11 -11.16 0.16 50.08
CA PRO A 11 -10.56 -1.06 49.56
C PRO A 11 -9.54 -0.74 48.46
N SER A 12 -8.38 -1.39 48.62
CA SER A 12 -7.31 -1.52 47.66
C SER A 12 -7.82 -1.80 46.25
N LEU A 13 -7.58 -0.88 45.32
CA LEU A 13 -7.69 -1.16 43.90
C LEU A 13 -6.37 -1.78 43.45
N MET A 14 -6.45 -3.04 43.05
CA MET A 14 -5.35 -3.85 42.51
C MET A 14 -4.59 -3.09 41.41
N LEU A 15 -3.30 -2.92 41.64
CA LEU A 15 -2.32 -2.60 40.61
C LEU A 15 -2.17 -3.83 39.71
N THR A 16 -2.92 -3.89 38.61
CA THR A 16 -2.67 -4.85 37.54
C THR A 16 -1.38 -4.45 36.84
N MET A 17 -0.26 -5.04 37.25
CA MET A 17 0.97 -5.06 36.47
C MET A 17 0.69 -5.84 35.18
N ALA A 18 0.32 -5.13 34.12
CA ALA A 18 0.53 -5.64 32.78
C ALA A 18 2.06 -5.72 32.60
N MET A 19 2.61 -6.93 32.60
CA MET A 19 3.96 -7.15 32.09
C MET A 19 3.92 -6.98 30.57
N THR A 20 3.84 -5.73 30.12
CA THR A 20 4.16 -5.38 28.74
C THR A 20 5.66 -5.58 28.62
N ALA A 21 6.06 -6.58 27.84
CA ALA A 21 7.44 -6.75 27.40
C ALA A 21 7.92 -5.39 26.86
N CYS A 22 8.74 -4.71 27.66
CA CYS A 22 9.20 -3.36 27.43
C CYS A 22 10.30 -3.42 26.37
N GLY A 23 9.91 -3.60 25.10
CA GLY A 23 10.73 -3.14 23.99
C GLY A 23 11.00 -1.66 24.25
N SER A 24 12.27 -1.30 24.41
CA SER A 24 12.62 0.07 24.77
C SER A 24 12.18 1.03 23.66
N THR A 25 11.51 2.12 24.03
CA THR A 25 11.05 3.16 23.09
C THR A 25 11.87 4.43 23.30
N THR A 26 12.23 5.11 22.20
CA THR A 26 12.79 6.47 22.25
C THR A 26 11.67 7.47 22.00
N THR A 27 11.46 8.38 22.94
CA THR A 27 10.41 9.41 22.84
C THR A 27 11.04 10.79 22.65
N ILE A 28 10.59 11.51 21.62
CA ILE A 28 10.87 12.92 21.36
C ILE A 28 9.62 13.71 21.73
N LYS A 29 9.77 14.77 22.52
CA LYS A 29 8.66 15.65 22.92
C LYS A 29 8.89 17.05 22.36
N THR A 30 7.84 17.65 21.84
CA THR A 30 7.81 19.05 21.37
C THR A 30 6.59 19.76 21.95
N GLU A 31 6.48 21.07 21.74
CA GLU A 31 5.27 21.84 22.10
C GLU A 31 4.02 21.40 21.31
N ASN A 32 4.20 20.70 20.18
CA ASN A 32 3.12 20.29 19.28
C ASN A 32 2.76 18.81 19.38
N GLY A 33 3.42 18.03 20.24
CA GLY A 33 3.13 16.61 20.40
C GLY A 33 4.35 15.77 20.75
N THR A 34 4.23 14.47 20.50
CA THR A 34 5.26 13.47 20.78
C THR A 34 5.53 12.59 19.55
N ALA A 35 6.75 12.12 19.42
CA ALA A 35 7.12 11.08 18.47
C ALA A 35 7.82 9.95 19.22
N GLU A 36 7.45 8.72 18.92
CA GLU A 36 7.93 7.51 19.59
C GLU A 36 8.49 6.54 18.55
N VAL A 37 9.71 6.06 18.76
CA VAL A 37 10.35 5.08 17.88
C VAL A 37 10.67 3.84 18.73
N LYS A 38 10.18 2.67 18.34
CA LYS A 38 10.64 1.41 18.94
C LYS A 38 12.10 1.19 18.59
N LYS A 39 12.89 0.72 19.56
CA LYS A 39 14.35 0.57 19.40
C LYS A 39 14.77 -0.42 18.31
N ASP A 40 13.91 -1.35 17.92
CA ASP A 40 14.11 -2.25 16.78
C ASP A 40 13.81 -1.59 15.43
N GLY A 41 13.30 -0.35 15.41
CA GLY A 41 12.92 0.38 14.21
C GLY A 41 11.62 -0.10 13.55
N SER A 42 10.94 -1.10 14.14
CA SER A 42 9.74 -1.71 13.56
C SER A 42 8.51 -0.80 13.59
N GLU A 43 8.49 0.18 14.48
CA GLU A 43 7.34 1.07 14.66
C GLU A 43 7.79 2.49 15.00
N PHE A 44 7.14 3.45 14.34
CA PHE A 44 7.26 4.87 14.57
C PHE A 44 5.87 5.49 14.73
N THR A 45 5.62 6.15 15.84
CA THR A 45 4.31 6.75 16.16
C THR A 45 4.48 8.24 16.40
N VAL A 46 3.65 9.06 15.75
CA VAL A 46 3.55 10.50 15.97
C VAL A 46 2.19 10.80 16.57
N ASN A 47 2.17 11.40 17.76
CA ASN A 47 0.96 11.88 18.41
C ASN A 47 0.97 13.42 18.42
N SER A 48 0.02 14.04 17.76
CA SER A 48 -0.24 15.48 17.83
C SER A 48 -0.86 15.84 19.18
N LYS A 49 -0.62 17.08 19.65
CA LYS A 49 -1.34 17.65 20.79
C LYS A 49 -2.86 17.71 20.59
N ASP A 50 -3.29 17.74 19.32
CA ASP A 50 -4.70 17.79 18.94
C ASP A 50 -5.35 16.39 18.98
N GLY A 51 -4.62 15.38 19.45
CA GLY A 51 -5.05 13.99 19.65
C GLY A 51 -5.06 13.12 18.38
N GLU A 52 -4.56 13.65 17.26
CA GLU A 52 -4.27 12.85 16.07
C GLU A 52 -3.05 11.97 16.29
N THR A 53 -3.12 10.71 15.87
CA THR A 53 -2.04 9.74 15.97
C THR A 53 -1.77 9.13 14.61
N THR A 54 -0.53 9.13 14.15
CA THR A 54 -0.10 8.39 12.95
C THR A 54 0.97 7.40 13.34
N THR A 55 0.77 6.14 12.99
CA THR A 55 1.69 5.04 13.26
C THR A 55 2.18 4.44 11.95
N PHE A 56 3.49 4.28 11.83
CA PHE A 56 4.17 3.61 10.73
C PHE A 56 4.75 2.31 11.28
N LYS A 57 4.46 1.18 10.64
CA LYS A 57 4.92 -0.15 11.06
C LYS A 57 5.54 -0.89 9.89
N SER A 58 6.74 -1.44 10.10
CA SER A 58 7.22 -2.58 9.30
C SER A 58 6.75 -3.83 10.01
N GLN A 59 5.88 -4.60 9.33
CA GLN A 59 5.36 -5.86 9.87
C GLN A 59 6.34 -7.02 9.59
N ASP A 60 6.99 -6.96 8.44
CA ASP A 60 8.08 -7.82 7.99
C ASP A 60 8.91 -7.06 6.93
N ASP A 61 9.88 -7.75 6.32
CA ASP A 61 10.81 -7.18 5.33
C ASP A 61 10.11 -6.63 4.08
N ASN A 62 8.88 -7.08 3.79
CA ASN A 62 8.15 -6.76 2.57
C ASN A 62 6.84 -6.02 2.83
N THR A 63 6.39 -5.93 4.09
CA THR A 63 5.10 -5.36 4.46
C THR A 63 5.27 -4.13 5.32
N PHE A 64 4.73 -3.02 4.83
CA PHE A 64 4.68 -1.73 5.50
C PHE A 64 3.23 -1.30 5.74
N GLN A 65 2.97 -0.66 6.88
CA GLN A 65 1.64 -0.19 7.24
C GLN A 65 1.69 1.22 7.80
N ILE A 66 0.72 2.04 7.39
CA ILE A 66 0.46 3.36 7.94
C ILE A 66 -0.94 3.33 8.53
N GLU A 67 -1.09 3.75 9.77
CA GLU A 67 -2.38 3.85 10.45
C GLU A 67 -2.50 5.25 11.03
N SER A 68 -3.53 5.97 10.64
CA SER A 68 -3.85 7.29 11.19
C SER A 68 -5.18 7.22 11.94
N ASN A 69 -5.21 7.78 13.14
CA ASN A 69 -6.38 7.88 14.00
C ASN A 69 -6.56 9.33 14.42
N LYS A 70 -7.75 9.89 14.21
CA LYS A 70 -8.14 11.22 14.67
C LYS A 70 -9.12 11.12 15.83
N ASN A 71 -9.25 12.21 16.58
CA ASN A 71 -10.13 12.30 17.75
C ASN A 71 -11.63 12.15 17.43
N ASP A 72 -12.05 12.46 16.21
CA ASP A 72 -13.44 12.30 15.76
C ASP A 72 -13.78 10.86 15.37
N GLY A 73 -12.85 9.91 15.57
CA GLY A 73 -12.98 8.53 15.14
C GLY A 73 -12.76 8.32 13.64
N SER A 74 -12.47 9.37 12.88
CA SER A 74 -11.99 9.24 11.51
C SER A 74 -10.53 8.81 11.52
N GLY A 75 -10.13 8.10 10.47
CA GLY A 75 -8.81 7.52 10.39
C GLY A 75 -8.65 6.81 9.07
N GLY A 76 -7.46 6.29 8.84
CA GLY A 76 -7.19 5.49 7.66
C GLY A 76 -6.10 4.49 7.93
N LYS A 77 -6.18 3.35 7.23
CA LYS A 77 -5.20 2.29 7.27
C LYS A 77 -4.74 2.00 5.86
N THR A 78 -3.44 2.15 5.64
CA THR A 78 -2.79 1.77 4.39
C THR A 78 -1.82 0.64 4.68
N THR A 79 -1.88 -0.44 3.92
CA THR A 79 -0.90 -1.52 3.92
C THR A 79 -0.28 -1.60 2.54
N VAL A 80 1.04 -1.68 2.47
CA VAL A 80 1.82 -1.86 1.24
C VAL A 80 2.63 -3.14 1.41
N LYS A 81 2.55 -4.03 0.43
CA LYS A 81 3.27 -5.29 0.41
C LYS A 81 4.02 -5.44 -0.90
N SER A 82 5.32 -5.65 -0.84
CA SER A 82 6.15 -5.95 -2.01
C SER A 82 6.39 -7.46 -2.16
N SER A 83 6.64 -7.90 -3.39
CA SER A 83 7.05 -9.27 -3.69
C SER A 83 7.84 -9.30 -4.99
N THR A 84 8.52 -10.43 -5.26
CA THR A 84 9.10 -10.74 -6.58
C THR A 84 8.20 -11.69 -7.39
N GLU A 85 7.03 -12.05 -6.86
CA GLU A 85 6.05 -12.93 -7.48
C GLU A 85 4.76 -12.17 -7.80
N ILE A 86 4.01 -12.63 -8.79
CA ILE A 86 2.69 -12.06 -9.10
C ILE A 86 1.73 -12.36 -7.94
N PRO A 87 1.08 -11.34 -7.35
CA PRO A 87 0.10 -11.54 -6.29
C PRO A 87 -1.07 -12.43 -6.71
N ALA A 88 -1.59 -13.21 -5.78
CA ALA A 88 -2.77 -14.05 -6.03
C ALA A 88 -4.04 -13.25 -6.36
N SER A 89 -4.10 -11.98 -5.93
CA SER A 89 -5.18 -11.03 -6.22
C SER A 89 -5.04 -10.38 -7.60
N PHE A 90 -3.92 -10.54 -8.30
CA PHE A 90 -3.75 -9.97 -9.64
C PHE A 90 -4.77 -10.58 -10.62
N PRO A 91 -5.45 -9.76 -11.45
CA PRO A 91 -6.45 -10.26 -12.41
C PRO A 91 -5.83 -11.23 -13.42
N LYS A 92 -6.42 -12.43 -13.53
CA LYS A 92 -5.88 -13.53 -14.36
C LYS A 92 -6.22 -13.41 -15.84
N ASP A 93 -7.15 -12.54 -16.18
CA ASP A 93 -7.61 -12.22 -17.52
C ASP A 93 -6.70 -11.20 -18.23
N ILE A 94 -5.95 -10.39 -17.48
CA ILE A 94 -4.92 -9.52 -18.04
C ILE A 94 -3.82 -10.40 -18.65
N PRO A 95 -3.59 -10.35 -19.97
CA PRO A 95 -2.62 -11.20 -20.62
C PRO A 95 -1.21 -10.77 -20.22
N LEU A 96 -0.36 -11.76 -20.00
CA LEU A 96 1.08 -11.58 -19.84
C LEU A 96 1.78 -12.25 -21.01
N PRO A 97 2.95 -11.73 -21.45
CA PRO A 97 3.84 -12.45 -22.35
C PRO A 97 4.14 -13.87 -21.84
N ASP A 98 4.27 -14.82 -22.76
CA ASP A 98 4.55 -16.23 -22.44
C ASP A 98 5.93 -16.46 -21.82
N ASP A 99 6.85 -15.54 -22.09
CA ASP A 99 8.22 -15.49 -21.56
C ASP A 99 8.37 -14.52 -20.38
N ALA A 100 7.27 -13.98 -19.85
CA ALA A 100 7.29 -12.98 -18.79
C ALA A 100 8.04 -13.48 -17.54
N LYS A 101 9.01 -12.67 -17.09
CA LYS A 101 9.73 -12.86 -15.83
C LYS A 101 9.34 -11.73 -14.88
N THR A 102 8.66 -12.06 -13.78
CA THR A 102 8.32 -11.04 -12.78
C THR A 102 9.57 -10.49 -12.12
N THR A 103 9.74 -9.18 -12.18
CA THR A 103 10.84 -8.45 -11.54
C THR A 103 10.41 -7.85 -10.20
N GLY A 104 9.11 -7.65 -10.02
CA GLY A 104 8.54 -7.15 -8.78
C GLY A 104 7.03 -7.05 -8.83
N SER A 105 6.43 -6.90 -7.65
CA SER A 105 5.05 -6.51 -7.50
C SER A 105 4.86 -5.68 -6.23
N ILE A 106 3.81 -4.87 -6.23
CA ILE A 106 3.36 -4.10 -5.08
C ILE A 106 1.85 -4.29 -4.97
N GLU A 107 1.39 -4.76 -3.81
CA GLU A 107 -0.02 -4.73 -3.41
C GLU A 107 -0.20 -3.60 -2.40
N THR A 108 -1.16 -2.72 -2.62
CA THR A 108 -1.56 -1.68 -1.69
C THR A 108 -3.03 -1.86 -1.34
N ASN A 109 -3.34 -1.80 -0.05
CA ASN A 109 -4.70 -1.66 0.43
C ASN A 109 -4.80 -0.36 1.23
N ALA A 110 -5.54 0.61 0.72
CA ALA A 110 -5.81 1.87 1.41
C ALA A 110 -7.30 1.94 1.74
N ASP A 111 -7.64 1.83 3.02
CA ASP A 111 -9.03 1.91 3.51
C ASP A 111 -9.97 0.92 2.81
N GLY A 112 -9.47 -0.29 2.56
CA GLY A 112 -10.22 -1.35 1.88
C GLY A 112 -10.08 -1.34 0.37
N LYS A 113 -9.58 -0.26 -0.25
CA LYS A 113 -9.37 -0.17 -1.70
C LYS A 113 -8.06 -0.78 -2.11
N GLU A 114 -8.12 -1.73 -3.04
CA GLU A 114 -6.95 -2.46 -3.51
C GLU A 114 -6.31 -1.78 -4.73
N SER A 115 -4.98 -1.80 -4.78
CA SER A 115 -4.18 -1.47 -5.95
C SER A 115 -3.04 -2.44 -6.08
N ILE A 116 -2.83 -2.97 -7.28
CA ILE A 116 -1.78 -3.92 -7.57
C ILE A 116 -0.93 -3.34 -8.70
N ILE A 117 0.38 -3.39 -8.55
CA ILE A 117 1.35 -3.11 -9.61
C ILE A 117 2.19 -4.37 -9.78
N VAL A 118 2.32 -4.85 -11.01
CA VAL A 118 3.21 -5.95 -11.37
C VAL A 118 4.19 -5.43 -12.41
N THR A 119 5.49 -5.62 -12.14
CA THR A 119 6.55 -5.34 -13.09
C THR A 119 7.13 -6.65 -13.62
N ILE A 120 7.26 -6.75 -14.93
CA ILE A 120 7.80 -7.92 -15.60
C ILE A 120 8.83 -7.50 -16.65
N HIS A 121 9.71 -8.43 -16.97
CA HIS A 121 10.62 -8.38 -18.10
C HIS A 121 10.21 -9.42 -19.15
N THR A 122 10.38 -9.10 -20.42
CA THR A 122 10.04 -9.98 -21.55
C THR A 122 11.00 -9.73 -22.71
N ASP A 123 11.33 -10.78 -23.46
CA ASP A 123 12.16 -10.72 -24.65
C ASP A 123 11.30 -10.37 -25.90
N LYS A 124 9.98 -10.17 -25.74
CA LYS A 124 9.07 -9.74 -26.81
C LYS A 124 9.36 -8.31 -27.28
N GLU A 125 9.19 -8.11 -28.57
CA GLU A 125 9.32 -6.80 -29.19
C GLU A 125 8.11 -5.89 -28.88
N LEU A 126 8.31 -4.57 -28.91
CA LEU A 126 7.28 -3.57 -28.66
C LEU A 126 6.01 -3.80 -29.49
N SER A 127 6.15 -4.18 -30.75
CA SER A 127 5.03 -4.38 -31.69
C SER A 127 4.16 -5.60 -31.33
N GLU A 128 4.75 -6.65 -30.78
CA GLU A 128 4.03 -7.81 -30.28
C GLU A 128 3.21 -7.43 -29.04
N LEU A 129 3.83 -6.70 -28.10
CA LEU A 129 3.19 -6.21 -26.88
C LEU A 129 2.06 -5.22 -27.20
N GLU A 130 2.30 -4.30 -28.13
CA GLU A 130 1.28 -3.38 -28.64
C GLU A 130 0.07 -4.15 -29.20
N THR A 131 0.31 -5.17 -30.03
CA THR A 131 -0.75 -5.99 -30.62
C THR A 131 -1.54 -6.74 -29.55
N MET A 132 -0.84 -7.36 -28.60
CA MET A 132 -1.44 -8.11 -27.49
C MET A 132 -2.38 -7.24 -26.65
N TYR A 133 -1.90 -6.08 -26.18
CA TYR A 133 -2.69 -5.21 -25.32
C TYR A 133 -3.77 -4.43 -26.09
N LYS A 134 -3.54 -4.06 -27.36
CA LYS A 134 -4.62 -3.54 -28.22
C LYS A 134 -5.78 -4.52 -28.33
N GLN A 135 -5.46 -5.79 -28.57
CA GLN A 135 -6.47 -6.84 -28.72
C GLN A 135 -7.22 -7.07 -27.40
N TYR A 136 -6.49 -7.15 -26.28
CA TYR A 136 -7.10 -7.27 -24.95
C TYR A 136 -8.08 -6.14 -24.63
N PHE A 137 -7.67 -4.87 -24.84
CA PHE A 137 -8.53 -3.71 -24.57
C PHE A 137 -9.80 -3.73 -25.43
N LYS A 138 -9.67 -4.16 -26.68
CA LYS A 138 -10.79 -4.29 -27.62
C LYS A 138 -11.75 -5.41 -27.21
N ASP A 139 -11.23 -6.58 -26.87
CA ASP A 139 -12.04 -7.76 -26.57
C ASP A 139 -12.79 -7.63 -25.23
N ASN A 140 -12.21 -6.90 -24.28
CA ASN A 140 -12.80 -6.68 -22.96
C ASN A 140 -13.60 -5.36 -22.84
N ASN A 141 -13.84 -4.67 -23.97
CA ASN A 141 -14.59 -3.40 -24.01
C ASN A 141 -14.09 -2.37 -22.99
N VAL A 142 -12.77 -2.24 -22.84
CA VAL A 142 -12.17 -1.30 -21.88
C VAL A 142 -12.62 0.12 -22.24
N SER A 143 -13.28 0.78 -21.30
CA SER A 143 -13.85 2.11 -21.50
C SER A 143 -12.85 3.21 -21.14
N ASN A 144 -13.12 4.46 -21.54
CA ASN A 144 -12.24 5.61 -21.28
C ASN A 144 -10.77 5.34 -21.65
N SER A 145 -10.57 4.59 -22.73
CA SER A 145 -9.26 4.04 -23.09
C SER A 145 -8.35 5.09 -23.73
N MET A 146 -7.12 5.19 -23.28
CA MET A 146 -6.02 5.90 -23.92
C MET A 146 -4.99 4.89 -24.43
N GLN A 147 -4.47 5.13 -25.62
CA GLN A 147 -3.37 4.37 -26.20
C GLN A 147 -2.32 5.33 -26.75
N MET A 148 -1.07 5.17 -26.33
CA MET A 148 0.06 5.93 -26.83
C MET A 148 1.20 4.95 -27.15
N VAL A 149 1.72 5.06 -28.37
CA VAL A 149 2.91 4.33 -28.82
C VAL A 149 3.85 5.35 -29.42
N GLN A 150 4.93 5.67 -28.71
CA GLN A 150 5.94 6.64 -29.16
C GLN A 150 7.31 6.28 -28.63
N SER A 151 8.34 6.56 -29.42
CA SER A 151 9.74 6.55 -28.99
C SER A 151 10.19 5.23 -28.33
N GLY A 152 9.68 4.10 -28.82
CA GLY A 152 10.03 2.78 -28.28
C GLY A 152 9.22 2.36 -27.05
N ALA A 153 8.24 3.16 -26.61
CA ALA A 153 7.41 2.88 -25.44
C ALA A 153 5.93 2.71 -25.82
N ILE A 154 5.22 1.91 -25.01
CA ILE A 154 3.77 1.76 -25.04
C ILE A 154 3.15 2.27 -23.73
N LEU A 155 1.95 2.85 -23.84
CA LEU A 155 1.07 3.14 -22.73
C LEU A 155 -0.36 2.84 -23.15
N PHE A 156 -1.01 1.94 -22.43
CA PHE A 156 -2.44 1.65 -22.52
C PHE A 156 -3.06 1.92 -21.17
N SER A 157 -4.15 2.66 -21.10
CA SER A 157 -4.89 2.84 -19.85
C SER A 157 -6.38 2.94 -20.10
N GLY A 158 -7.20 2.55 -19.14
CA GLY A 158 -8.65 2.65 -19.25
C GLY A 158 -9.35 2.09 -18.03
N GLU A 159 -10.67 1.93 -18.14
CA GLU A 159 -11.53 1.42 -17.08
C GLU A 159 -12.15 0.08 -17.49
N LEU A 160 -11.98 -0.93 -16.63
CA LEU A 160 -12.50 -2.29 -16.78
C LEU A 160 -13.13 -2.72 -15.45
N GLU A 161 -14.40 -3.12 -15.46
CA GLU A 161 -15.12 -3.65 -14.29
C GLU A 161 -14.96 -2.81 -12.99
N GLY A 162 -15.03 -1.49 -13.10
CA GLY A 162 -14.89 -0.59 -11.94
C GLY A 162 -13.46 -0.37 -11.47
N HIS A 163 -12.46 -0.83 -12.22
CA HIS A 163 -11.06 -0.63 -11.94
C HIS A 163 -10.38 0.15 -13.06
N MET A 164 -9.37 0.95 -12.70
CA MET A 164 -8.44 1.53 -13.64
C MET A 164 -7.33 0.54 -13.93
N ILE A 165 -7.15 0.20 -15.21
CA ILE A 165 -6.01 -0.56 -15.70
C ILE A 165 -5.04 0.39 -16.39
N SER A 166 -3.74 0.23 -16.13
CA SER A 166 -2.67 0.90 -16.89
C SER A 166 -1.57 -0.10 -17.19
N ILE A 167 -1.08 -0.07 -18.43
CA ILE A 167 -0.02 -0.93 -18.92
C ILE A 167 0.97 -0.03 -19.62
N SER A 168 2.17 0.06 -19.08
CA SER A 168 3.26 0.81 -19.68
C SER A 168 4.44 -0.10 -19.97
N GLY A 169 5.14 0.17 -21.06
CA GLY A 169 6.29 -0.61 -21.48
C GLY A 169 7.36 0.25 -22.13
N SER A 170 8.62 -0.09 -21.88
CA SER A 170 9.78 0.56 -22.50
C SER A 170 10.93 -0.44 -22.65
N PRO A 171 11.93 -0.15 -23.51
CA PRO A 171 13.12 -0.99 -23.61
C PRO A 171 13.78 -1.09 -22.24
N SER A 172 14.31 -2.27 -21.91
CA SER A 172 14.97 -2.46 -20.64
C SER A 172 16.21 -1.56 -20.52
N GLY A 173 16.39 -0.96 -19.35
CA GLY A 173 17.54 -0.10 -19.05
C GLY A 173 18.79 -0.88 -18.66
N ASP A 174 18.65 -2.18 -18.37
CA ASP A 174 19.74 -3.06 -18.02
C ASP A 174 20.47 -3.57 -19.27
N ALA A 175 21.65 -4.17 -19.11
CA ALA A 175 22.38 -4.81 -20.22
C ALA A 175 21.64 -6.01 -20.85
N ALA A 176 20.42 -6.31 -20.38
CA ALA A 176 19.53 -7.31 -20.95
C ALA A 176 18.76 -6.71 -22.14
N GLU A 177 18.82 -7.37 -23.29
CA GLU A 177 17.91 -7.09 -24.41
C GLU A 177 16.47 -7.41 -23.98
N GLY A 178 15.49 -6.63 -24.45
CA GLY A 178 14.07 -6.86 -24.14
C GLY A 178 13.34 -5.62 -23.65
N MET A 179 12.14 -5.85 -23.10
CA MET A 179 11.21 -4.82 -22.66
C MET A 179 10.85 -5.00 -21.19
N ASP A 180 10.83 -3.90 -20.44
CA ASP A 180 10.27 -3.85 -19.10
C ASP A 180 8.83 -3.33 -19.18
N LEU A 181 7.92 -4.06 -18.57
CA LEU A 181 6.50 -3.75 -18.50
C LEU A 181 6.09 -3.49 -17.05
N SER A 182 5.21 -2.52 -16.86
CA SER A 182 4.52 -2.27 -15.60
C SER A 182 3.02 -2.28 -15.85
N ILE A 183 2.32 -3.14 -15.12
CA ILE A 183 0.86 -3.31 -15.20
C ILE A 183 0.29 -2.91 -13.85
N SER A 184 -0.58 -1.90 -13.82
CA SER A 184 -1.32 -1.49 -12.64
C SER A 184 -2.80 -1.81 -12.77
N TRP A 185 -3.39 -2.28 -11.66
CA TRP A 185 -4.82 -2.52 -11.49
C TRP A 185 -5.28 -1.88 -10.19
N THR A 186 -6.13 -0.86 -10.28
CA THR A 186 -6.55 -0.07 -9.13
C THR A 186 -8.06 0.03 -9.10
N GLU A 187 -8.66 -0.25 -7.95
CA GLU A 187 -10.09 0.01 -7.73
C GLU A 187 -10.39 1.50 -7.95
N ASN A 188 -11.41 1.81 -8.76
CA ASN A 188 -11.77 3.20 -9.02
C ASN A 188 -12.45 3.79 -7.78
N GLU A 189 -12.21 5.08 -7.52
CA GLU A 189 -13.02 5.82 -6.57
C GLU A 189 -14.45 5.86 -7.12
N ALA A 190 -15.39 5.16 -6.47
CA ALA A 190 -16.80 5.21 -6.86
C ALA A 190 -17.24 6.68 -6.91
N LYS A 191 -17.74 7.11 -8.08
CA LYS A 191 -18.28 8.47 -8.30
C LYS A 191 -19.57 8.71 -7.52
#